data_AF-A0A923R2J6-F1
#
_entry.id   AF-A0A923R2J6-F1
#
_cell.length_a   1.000
_cell.length_b   1.000
_cell.length_c   1.000
_cell.angle_alpha   90.00
_cell.angle_beta   90.00
_cell.angle_gamma   90.00
#
_symmetry.space_group_name_H-M   'P 1'
#
loop_
_entity.id
_entity.type
_entity.pdbx_description
1 polymer ?
#
loop_
_entity_poly.entity_id
_entity_poly.type
_entity_poly.pdbx_seq_one_letter_code
_entity_poly.pdbx_strand_id
1 'polypeptide(L)' 'METRYGAAYLISRDKNNFNNKKGIICFEIDIWTDASGHFTLFDGTNTLGGEHDKDFYFKNASKVHLWIVA' A
#
# COMPACT_ATOMS: atom_id res chain seq x y z
N MET A 1 -7.34 -9.00 -4.17
CA MET A 1 -7.37 -9.06 -2.69
C MET A 1 -8.78 -9.26 -2.16
N GLU A 2 -9.73 -8.40 -2.52
CA GLU A 2 -11.06 -8.34 -1.88
C GLU A 2 -11.88 -9.63 -1.94
N THR A 3 -11.86 -10.32 -3.08
CA THR A 3 -12.62 -11.57 -3.27
C THR A 3 -12.13 -12.73 -2.40
N ARG A 4 -10.87 -12.72 -1.97
CA ARG A 4 -10.27 -13.81 -1.18
C ARG A 4 -10.10 -13.46 0.31
N TYR A 5 -9.76 -12.20 0.59
CA TYR A 5 -9.38 -11.72 1.94
C TYR A 5 -10.35 -10.69 2.52
N GLY A 6 -11.44 -10.37 1.81
CA GLY A 6 -12.38 -9.32 2.20
C GLY A 6 -11.86 -7.91 1.92
N ALA A 7 -12.67 -6.91 2.27
CA ALA A 7 -12.33 -5.51 2.08
C ALA A 7 -11.02 -5.13 2.80
N ALA A 8 -10.33 -4.10 2.29
CA ALA A 8 -9.17 -3.54 2.97
C ALA A 8 -9.55 -3.07 4.38
N TYR A 9 -8.65 -3.28 5.33
CA TYR A 9 -8.82 -2.80 6.70
C TYR A 9 -8.75 -1.28 6.77
N LEU A 10 -7.84 -0.68 5.99
CA LEU A 10 -7.65 0.77 5.91
C LEU A 10 -7.49 1.18 4.46
N ILE A 11 -8.16 2.27 4.10
CA ILE A 11 -8.01 2.97 2.83
C ILE A 11 -7.73 4.45 3.15
N SER A 12 -6.56 4.96 2.77
CA SER A 12 -6.15 6.33 3.09
C SER A 12 -5.07 6.80 2.10
N ARG A 13 -4.95 8.12 1.91
CA ARG A 13 -3.80 8.75 1.22
C ARG A 13 -2.76 9.29 2.19
N ASP A 14 -3.14 9.52 3.45
CA ASP A 14 -2.20 9.94 4.48
C ASP A 14 -1.42 8.70 4.97
N LYS A 15 -0.10 8.73 4.75
CA LYS A 15 0.84 7.72 5.18
C LYS A 15 0.79 7.49 6.70
N ASN A 16 0.55 8.54 7.50
CA ASN A 16 0.58 8.43 8.95
C ASN A 16 -0.52 7.52 9.49
N ASN A 17 -1.63 7.38 8.77
CA ASN A 17 -2.70 6.45 9.13
C ASN A 17 -2.26 4.98 9.10
N PHE A 18 -1.18 4.67 8.38
CA PHE A 18 -0.64 3.32 8.27
C PHE A 18 0.38 3.00 9.37
N ASN A 19 0.87 4.00 10.14
CA ASN A 19 1.86 3.78 11.19
C ASN A 19 1.42 2.69 12.18
N ASN A 20 2.37 1.82 12.55
CA ASN A 20 2.21 0.67 13.45
C ASN A 20 1.23 -0.42 12.96
N LYS A 21 0.82 -0.40 11.69
CA LYS A 21 -0.04 -1.43 11.09
C LYS A 21 0.76 -2.26 10.10
N LYS A 22 0.74 -3.59 10.25
CA LYS A 22 1.53 -4.50 9.43
C LYS A 22 0.63 -5.31 8.50
N GLY A 23 1.13 -5.62 7.31
CA GLY A 23 0.43 -6.52 6.40
C GLY A 23 0.76 -6.29 4.93
N ILE A 24 -0.22 -6.56 4.08
CA ILE A 24 -0.11 -6.38 2.64
C ILE A 24 -0.66 -5.01 2.28
N ILE A 25 0.14 -4.21 1.57
CA ILE A 25 -0.23 -2.86 1.15
C ILE A 25 -0.32 -2.78 -0.37
N CYS A 26 -1.32 -2.06 -0.86
CA CYS A 26 -1.55 -1.78 -2.28
C CYS A 26 -1.53 -0.28 -2.50
N PHE A 27 -0.79 0.17 -3.51
CA PHE A 27 -0.76 1.54 -3.99
C PHE A 27 -1.38 1.58 -5.38
N GLU A 28 -2.49 2.29 -5.57
CA GLU A 28 -3.01 2.62 -6.90
C GLU A 28 -2.19 3.80 -7.45
N ILE A 29 -1.59 3.67 -8.64
CA ILE A 29 -0.66 4.65 -9.21
C ILE A 29 -1.09 4.97 -10.64
N ASP A 30 -1.52 6.21 -10.85
CA ASP A 30 -2.10 6.63 -12.13
C ASP A 30 -1.04 7.08 -13.15
N ILE A 31 0.20 7.33 -12.71
CA ILE A 31 1.30 7.81 -13.57
C ILE A 31 2.04 6.71 -14.34
N TRP A 32 1.70 5.45 -14.09
CA TRP A 32 2.30 4.29 -14.75
C TRP A 32 1.47 3.91 -15.99
N THR A 33 2.14 3.33 -17.00
CA THR A 33 1.49 3.03 -18.30
C THR A 33 1.26 1.54 -18.52
N ASP A 34 1.95 0.70 -17.77
CA ASP A 34 1.99 -0.76 -17.87
C ASP A 34 1.46 -1.46 -16.62
N ALA A 35 1.19 -0.70 -15.54
CA ALA A 35 0.57 -1.17 -14.32
C ALA A 35 -0.36 -0.09 -13.74
N SER A 36 -1.41 -0.52 -13.04
CA SER A 36 -2.32 0.37 -12.32
C SER A 36 -1.87 0.66 -10.88
N GLY A 37 -0.77 0.06 -10.43
CA GLY A 37 -0.35 0.14 -9.04
C GLY A 37 0.68 -0.91 -8.64
N HIS A 38 1.03 -0.91 -7.35
CA HIS A 38 2.04 -1.80 -6.77
C HIS A 38 1.53 -2.45 -5.48
N PHE A 39 1.82 -3.75 -5.33
CA PHE A 39 1.61 -4.48 -4.08
C PHE A 39 2.96 -4.83 -3.44
N THR A 40 3.04 -4.66 -2.12
CA THR A 40 4.22 -5.06 -1.34
C THR A 40 3.81 -5.37 0.10
N LEU A 41 4.78 -5.79 0.92
CA LEU A 41 4.60 -5.97 2.36
C LEU A 41 4.90 -4.65 3.09
N PHE A 42 4.24 -4.43 4.22
CA PHE A 42 4.43 -3.24 5.04
C PHE A 42 4.62 -3.64 6.50
N ASP A 43 5.67 -3.13 7.15
CA ASP A 43 6.08 -3.49 8.51
C ASP A 43 5.54 -2.55 9.60
N GLY A 44 4.68 -1.60 9.23
CA GLY A 44 4.19 -0.54 10.11
C GLY A 44 4.95 0.78 10.00
N THR A 45 6.08 0.79 9.29
CA THR A 45 6.90 1.99 9.04
C THR A 45 7.40 2.07 7.59
N ASN A 46 7.80 0.94 7.02
CA ASN A 46 8.45 0.79 5.72
C ASN A 46 7.75 -0.28 4.88
N THR A 47 7.82 -0.09 3.56
CA THR A 47 7.55 -1.14 2.58
C THR A 47 8.73 -2.11 2.52
N LEU A 48 8.48 -3.42 2.58
CA LEU A 48 9.51 -4.47 2.60
C LEU A 48 9.79 -5.06 1.21
N GLY A 49 9.72 -4.22 0.17
CA GLY A 49 9.92 -4.62 -1.22
C GLY A 49 9.51 -3.52 -2.19
N GLY A 50 9.93 -3.67 -3.44
CA GLY A 50 9.87 -2.63 -4.47
C GLY A 50 11.22 -1.95 -4.67
N GLU A 51 11.47 -1.44 -5.88
CA GLU A 51 12.75 -0.81 -6.25
C GLU A 51 12.81 0.70 -5.96
N HIS A 52 11.75 1.24 -5.34
CA HIS A 52 11.64 2.65 -5.01
C HIS A 52 11.75 2.89 -3.50
N ASP A 53 12.09 4.12 -3.11
CA ASP A 53 12.10 4.49 -1.69
C ASP A 53 10.70 4.39 -1.05
N LYS A 54 10.69 4.34 0.28
CA LYS A 54 9.46 4.14 1.08
C LYS A 54 8.42 5.25 0.91
N ASP A 55 8.80 6.42 0.42
CA ASP A 55 7.92 7.58 0.28
C ASP A 55 7.41 7.74 -1.16
N PHE A 56 8.13 7.20 -2.15
CA PHE A 56 7.77 7.24 -3.56
C PHE A 56 6.35 6.72 -3.80
N TYR A 57 6.03 5.54 -3.27
CA TYR A 57 4.71 4.94 -3.47
C TYR A 57 3.60 5.77 -2.82
N PHE A 58 3.79 6.22 -1.57
CA PHE A 58 2.80 7.07 -0.89
C PHE A 58 2.60 8.42 -1.57
N LYS A 59 3.67 9.02 -2.12
CA LYS A 59 3.62 10.31 -2.80
C LYS A 59 2.86 10.24 -4.13
N ASN A 60 3.03 9.14 -4.87
CA ASN A 60 2.47 8.98 -6.20
C ASN A 60 1.14 8.21 -6.23
N ALA A 61 0.72 7.64 -5.09
CA ALA A 61 -0.52 6.88 -5.05
C ALA A 61 -1.76 7.78 -5.09
N SER A 62 -2.73 7.40 -5.92
CA SER A 62 -4.07 7.97 -5.91
C SER A 62 -4.89 7.43 -4.74
N LYS A 63 -4.62 6.19 -4.32
CA LYS A 63 -5.26 5.50 -3.20
C LYS A 63 -4.32 4.44 -2.62
N VAL A 64 -4.33 4.26 -1.30
CA VAL A 64 -3.54 3.22 -0.62
C VAL A 64 -4.46 2.36 0.23
N HIS A 65 -4.30 1.04 0.11
CA HIS A 65 -5.10 0.04 0.81
C HIS A 65 -4.20 -0.86 1.64
N LEU A 66 -4.63 -1.20 2.86
CA LEU A 66 -3.91 -2.13 3.73
C LEU A 66 -4.82 -3.26 4.18
N TRP A 67 -4.35 -4.49 4.03
CA TRP A 67 -4.89 -5.69 4.68
C TRP A 67 -3.96 -6.10 5.80
N ILE A 68 -4.46 -6.11 7.04
CA ILE A 68 -3.66 -6.46 8.22
C ILE A 68 -3.33 -7.95 8.19
N VAL A 69 -2.07 -8.28 8.47
CA VAL A 69 -1.62 -9.64 8.76
C VAL A 69 -1.16 -9.66 10.22
N ALA A 70 -1.76 -10.56 11.01
CA ALA A 70 -1.46 -10.75 12.43
C ALA A 70 -0.12 -11.44 12.65
#